data_AF-A0A563VRA7-F1
#
_entry.id   AF-A0A563VRA7-F1
#
_cell.length_a   1.000
_cell.length_b   1.000
_cell.length_c   1.000
_cell.angle_alpha   90.00
_cell.angle_beta   90.00
_cell.angle_gamma   90.00
#
_symmetry.space_group_name_H-M   'P 1'
#
loop_
_entity.id
_entity.type
_entity.pdbx_description
1 polymer ?
#
loop_
_entity_poly.entity_id
_entity_poly.type
_entity_poly.pdbx_seq_one_letter_code
_entity_poly.pdbx_strand_id
1 'polypeptide(L)' 'MLEFAARHNIEPIIETFSFDQINEAMEKLRSGQPRYRLVLKH' A
#
# COMPACT_ATOMS: atom_id res chain seq x y z
N MET A 1 -3.85 18.17 -5.28
CA MET A 1 -4.51 16.87 -5.07
C MET A 1 -4.23 16.33 -3.67
N LEU A 2 -2.97 16.17 -3.24
CA LEU A 2 -2.64 15.76 -1.86
C LEU A 2 -3.19 16.71 -0.78
N GLU A 3 -3.12 18.02 -1.00
CA GLU A 3 -3.72 19.00 -0.07
C GLU A 3 -5.22 18.83 0.10
N PHE A 4 -5.94 18.42 -0.95
CA PHE A 4 -7.37 18.15 -0.87
C PHE A 4 -7.61 16.89 -0.03
N ALA A 5 -6.86 15.81 -0.28
CA ALA A 5 -6.96 14.59 0.52
C ALA A 5 -6.69 14.87 2.01
N ALA A 6 -5.67 15.66 2.33
CA ALA A 6 -5.36 16.06 3.70
C ALA A 6 -6.47 16.90 4.33
N ARG A 7 -7.01 17.91 3.61
CA ARG A 7 -8.12 18.76 4.12
C ARG A 7 -9.40 17.98 4.38
N HIS A 8 -9.65 16.92 3.64
CA HIS A 8 -10.87 16.12 3.73
C HIS A 8 -10.66 14.78 4.44
N ASN A 9 -9.51 14.58 5.09
CA ASN A 9 -9.14 13.36 5.82
C ASN A 9 -9.35 12.07 5.00
N ILE A 10 -8.95 12.11 3.73
CA ILE A 10 -9.06 10.99 2.79
C ILE A 10 -7.81 10.13 2.94
N GLU A 11 -7.99 8.93 3.48
CA GLU A 11 -6.92 7.96 3.71
C GLU A 11 -7.06 6.74 2.79
N PRO A 12 -5.94 6.21 2.25
CA PRO A 12 -5.97 4.94 1.53
C PRO A 12 -6.06 3.77 2.51
N ILE A 13 -6.78 2.73 2.12
CA ILE A 13 -6.66 1.42 2.78
C ILE A 13 -5.38 0.77 2.27
N ILE A 14 -4.44 0.50 3.18
CA ILE A 14 -3.13 -0.05 2.83
C ILE A 14 -2.86 -1.38 3.52
N GLU A 15 -2.04 -2.19 2.87
CA GLU A 15 -1.35 -3.33 3.47
C GLU A 15 0.14 -3.00 3.54
N THR A 16 0.71 -3.09 4.73
CA THR A 16 2.11 -2.69 4.96
C THR A 16 3.00 -3.93 4.98
N PHE A 17 4.11 -3.88 4.24
CA PHE A 17 5.18 -4.88 4.26
C PHE A 17 6.48 -4.20 4.70
N SER A 18 7.34 -4.89 5.44
CA SER A 18 8.70 -4.39 5.65
C SER A 18 9.54 -4.57 4.39
N PHE A 19 10.62 -3.79 4.27
CA PHE A 19 11.42 -3.76 3.05
C PHE A 19 12.09 -5.12 2.72
N ASP A 20 12.45 -5.90 3.73
CA ASP A 20 12.97 -7.27 3.61
C ASP A 20 11.94 -8.26 3.03
N GLN A 21 10.64 -7.95 3.10
CA GLN A 21 9.55 -8.76 2.54
C GLN A 21 9.14 -8.35 1.11
N ILE A 22 9.95 -7.57 0.40
CA ILE A 22 9.57 -7.04 -0.93
C ILE A 22 9.14 -8.12 -1.94
N ASN A 23 9.80 -9.28 -1.93
CA ASN A 23 9.47 -10.37 -2.86
C ASN A 23 8.07 -10.96 -2.58
N GLU A 24 7.70 -11.08 -1.31
CA GLU A 24 6.37 -11.53 -0.89
C GLU A 24 5.28 -10.52 -1.32
N ALA A 25 5.53 -9.23 -1.10
CA ALA A 25 4.63 -8.16 -1.54
C ALA A 25 4.44 -8.18 -3.07
N MET A 26 5.51 -8.41 -3.83
CA MET A 26 5.45 -8.49 -5.30
C MET A 26 4.68 -9.71 -5.79
N GLU A 27 4.84 -10.86 -5.15
CA GLU A 27 4.09 -12.07 -5.51
C GLU A 27 2.58 -11.91 -5.23
N LYS A 28 2.25 -11.30 -4.10
CA LYS A 28 0.87 -10.95 -3.76
C LYS A 28 0.24 -10.03 -4.80
N LEU A 29 0.98 -9.01 -5.26
CA LEU A 29 0.52 -8.12 -6.32
C LEU A 29 0.27 -8.86 -7.64
N ARG A 30 1.19 -9.73 -8.07
CA ARG A 30 1.06 -10.49 -9.32
C ARG A 30 -0.09 -11.48 -9.31
N SER A 31 -0.37 -12.08 -8.17
CA SER A 31 -1.50 -13.00 -7.99
C SER A 31 -2.86 -12.29 -7.90
N GLY A 32 -2.91 -10.96 -7.92
CA GLY A 32 -4.15 -10.20 -7.85
C GLY A 32 -4.83 -10.27 -6.48
N GLN A 33 -4.09 -10.64 -5.44
CA GLN A 33 -4.59 -10.80 -4.07
C GLN A 33 -4.56 -9.54 -3.18
N PRO A 34 -3.95 -8.37 -3.52
CA PRO A 34 -3.98 -7.25 -2.60
C PRO A 34 -5.38 -6.65 -2.58
N ARG A 35 -5.87 -6.29 -1.40
CA ARG A 35 -7.21 -5.73 -1.25
C ARG A 35 -7.32 -4.33 -1.88
N TYR A 36 -6.25 -3.53 -1.81
CA TYR A 36 -6.15 -2.21 -2.44
C TYR A 36 -4.71 -1.81 -2.81
N ARG A 37 -3.88 -1.42 -1.82
CA ARG A 37 -2.54 -0.87 -2.05
C ARG A 37 -1.52 -1.50 -1.10
N LEU A 38 -0.43 -2.00 -1.65
CA LEU A 38 0.73 -2.42 -0.89
C LEU A 38 1.65 -1.22 -0.65
N VAL A 39 2.15 -1.06 0.57
CA VAL A 39 3.12 -0.01 0.95
C VAL A 39 4.30 -0.67 1.65
N LEU A 40 5.52 -0.37 1.20
CA LEU A 40 6.74 -0.81 1.87
C LEU A 40 7.11 0.19 2.97
N LYS A 41 7.40 -0.31 4.17
CA LYS A 41 7.86 0.47 5.31
C LYS A 41 9.34 0.17 5.60
N HIS A 42 10.09 1.22 5.91
CA HIS A 42 11.51 1.18 6.25
C HIS A 42 11.74 1.13 7.76
#